data_AF-A0A1F3BFG2-F1
#
_entry.id   AF-A0A1F3BFG2-F1
#
_cell.length_a   1.000
_cell.length_b   1.000
_cell.length_c   1.000
_cell.angle_alpha   90.00
_cell.angle_beta   90.00
_cell.angle_gamma   90.00
#
_symmetry.space_group_name_H-M   'P 1'
#
loop_
_entity.id
_entity.type
_entity.pdbx_description
1 polymer ?
#
loop_
_entity_poly.entity_id
_entity_poly.type
_entity_poly.pdbx_seq_one_letter_code
_entity_poly.pdbx_strand_id
1 'polypeptide(L)'
;MKYLLIIFDGMADEPLAELDGKTPMQVAGKPYMDDLASKSKIGAANTTPDGMPPGSDVTNMGILGYDPKKYYTGRGAIEAASLEIPMEASDAAFRTNLVSTDGQKMIDSSAGHVTNEEARELIALIDSKLSTQFIKFYPGISYRHIMIWRGGSADVHCTAPYKFHGESFKDYYPEGDGDTKLISMIEDSYELLDGHPINSRRRDEGKLPANMIWLWGESTMPNMPSFASLFGVTGAVIAAVDLIKGLGRMAGLKVIHVPGATGYVDTDYLAKGRYTVNALDESDFVWVHVEAADEAGHESDIDKKIE
;
A
#
# COMPACT_ATOMS: atom_id res chain seq x y z
N MET A 1 -10.95 -11.03 27.84
CA MET A 1 -11.86 -10.17 27.06
C MET A 1 -11.37 -10.22 25.63
N LYS A 2 -12.25 -10.30 24.63
CA LYS A 2 -11.84 -10.27 23.22
C LYS A 2 -12.17 -8.90 22.62
N TYR A 3 -11.32 -8.42 21.72
CA TYR A 3 -11.40 -7.12 21.08
C TYR A 3 -11.46 -7.30 19.57
N LEU A 4 -12.42 -6.64 18.93
CA LEU A 4 -12.58 -6.66 17.48
C LEU A 4 -12.53 -5.21 16.98
N LEU A 5 -11.56 -4.91 16.13
CA LEU A 5 -11.45 -3.65 15.40
C LEU A 5 -11.84 -3.91 13.94
N ILE A 6 -12.90 -3.27 13.46
CA ILE A 6 -13.30 -3.33 12.05
C ILE A 6 -13.10 -1.94 11.44
N ILE A 7 -12.26 -1.87 10.41
CA ILE A 7 -12.02 -0.65 9.63
C ILE A 7 -12.65 -0.84 8.25
N PHE A 8 -13.65 -0.02 7.97
CA PHE A 8 -14.19 0.17 6.63
C PHE A 8 -13.44 1.34 6.01
N ASP A 9 -12.42 1.05 5.21
CA ASP A 9 -11.56 2.06 4.60
C ASP A 9 -12.36 2.90 3.60
N GLY A 10 -12.04 4.19 3.51
CA GLY A 10 -12.74 5.14 2.64
C GLY A 10 -14.26 5.27 2.86
N MET A 11 -14.82 4.76 3.97
CA MET A 11 -16.27 4.73 4.20
C MET A 11 -16.87 6.12 4.40
N ALA A 12 -16.10 7.06 4.97
CA ALA A 12 -16.54 8.43 5.12
C ALA A 12 -16.69 9.09 3.74
N ASP A 13 -17.68 9.97 3.62
CA ASP A 13 -17.95 10.72 2.40
C ASP A 13 -18.63 12.05 2.72
N GLU A 14 -18.66 12.92 1.73
CA GLU A 14 -19.43 14.15 1.74
C GLU A 14 -20.89 13.89 1.29
N PRO A 15 -21.83 14.76 1.66
CA PRO A 15 -23.17 14.75 1.09
C PRO A 15 -23.15 14.94 -0.43
N LEU A 16 -23.81 14.05 -1.17
CA LEU A 16 -23.85 14.07 -2.63
C LEU A 16 -25.22 14.56 -3.14
N ALA A 17 -25.23 15.35 -4.21
CA ALA A 17 -26.46 15.89 -4.80
C ALA A 17 -27.31 14.77 -5.43
N GLU A 18 -26.64 13.77 -6.00
CA GLU A 18 -27.19 12.55 -6.58
C GLU A 18 -27.94 11.69 -5.55
N LEU A 19 -27.66 11.90 -4.26
CA LEU A 19 -28.25 11.18 -3.12
C LEU A 19 -29.16 12.10 -2.28
N ASP A 20 -29.71 13.16 -2.88
CA ASP A 20 -30.56 14.15 -2.20
C ASP A 20 -29.88 14.79 -0.97
N GLY A 21 -28.57 15.06 -1.08
CA GLY A 21 -27.78 15.65 0.00
C GLY A 21 -27.45 14.67 1.14
N LYS A 22 -27.41 13.36 0.85
CA LYS A 22 -26.97 12.31 1.77
C LYS A 22 -25.61 11.77 1.36
N THR A 23 -24.91 11.13 2.29
CA THR A 23 -23.71 10.35 1.99
C THR A 23 -24.08 8.92 1.53
N PRO A 24 -23.20 8.20 0.81
CA PRO A 24 -23.39 6.79 0.48
C PRO A 24 -23.73 5.95 1.72
N MET A 25 -23.02 6.16 2.83
CA MET A 25 -23.27 5.46 4.10
C MET A 25 -24.68 5.71 4.68
N GLN A 26 -25.26 6.90 4.46
CA GLN A 26 -26.63 7.18 4.90
C GLN A 26 -27.70 6.48 4.04
N VAL A 27 -27.39 6.20 2.77
CA VAL A 27 -28.30 5.55 1.82
C VAL A 27 -28.19 4.02 1.89
N ALA A 28 -27.02 3.49 2.21
CA ALA A 28 -26.74 2.05 2.26
C ALA A 28 -27.66 1.26 3.21
N GLY A 29 -28.08 0.08 2.75
CA GLY A 29 -28.93 -0.85 3.49
C GLY A 29 -28.13 -1.65 4.53
N LYS A 30 -27.95 -1.09 5.73
CA LYS A 30 -27.01 -1.61 6.75
C LYS A 30 -27.67 -1.96 8.12
N PRO A 31 -28.68 -2.84 8.16
CA PRO A 31 -29.46 -3.09 9.38
C PRO A 31 -28.62 -3.54 10.58
N TYR A 32 -27.54 -4.31 10.35
CA TYR A 32 -26.67 -4.78 11.43
C TYR A 32 -25.78 -3.68 12.02
N MET A 33 -25.27 -2.77 11.18
CA MET A 33 -24.51 -1.62 11.67
C MET A 33 -25.42 -0.64 12.40
N ASP A 34 -26.62 -0.41 11.87
CA ASP A 34 -27.61 0.47 12.50
C ASP A 34 -28.07 -0.09 13.86
N ASP A 35 -28.32 -1.40 13.97
CA ASP A 35 -28.62 -2.07 15.24
C ASP A 35 -27.45 -1.97 16.23
N LEU A 36 -26.22 -2.23 15.79
CA LEU A 36 -25.02 -2.13 16.63
C LEU A 36 -24.82 -0.70 17.14
N ALA A 37 -24.98 0.31 16.27
CA ALA A 37 -24.87 1.72 16.61
C ALA A 37 -25.89 2.12 17.69
N SER A 38 -27.13 1.62 17.62
CA SER A 38 -28.19 1.90 18.60
C SER A 38 -27.88 1.43 20.03
N LYS A 39 -26.94 0.47 20.17
CA LYS A 39 -26.51 -0.13 21.45
C LYS A 39 -25.10 0.30 21.85
N SER A 40 -24.49 1.22 21.12
CA SER A 40 -23.09 1.59 21.25
C SER A 40 -22.89 3.06 21.60
N LYS A 41 -21.65 3.41 21.94
CA LYS A 41 -21.22 4.81 21.96
C LYS A 41 -20.73 5.19 20.57
N ILE A 42 -21.23 6.31 20.06
CA ILE A 42 -20.89 6.83 18.74
C ILE A 42 -20.10 8.13 18.91
N GLY A 43 -19.11 8.34 18.06
CA GLY A 43 -18.33 9.56 17.98
C GLY A 43 -17.60 9.67 16.66
N ALA A 44 -16.99 10.82 16.42
CA ALA A 44 -16.08 11.05 15.31
C ALA A 44 -14.63 11.09 15.82
N ALA A 45 -13.69 10.66 15.01
CA ALA A 45 -12.26 10.72 15.31
C ALA A 45 -11.51 11.29 14.11
N ASN A 46 -10.56 12.19 14.36
CA ASN A 46 -9.52 12.50 13.39
C ASN A 46 -8.37 11.53 13.62
N THR A 47 -8.11 10.69 12.64
CA THR A 47 -7.14 9.60 12.71
C THR A 47 -5.79 9.97 12.10
N THR A 48 -5.68 11.13 11.46
CA THR A 48 -4.42 11.67 10.92
C THR A 48 -3.89 12.79 11.82
N PRO A 49 -2.69 12.64 12.40
CA PRO A 49 -2.08 13.70 13.19
C PRO A 49 -1.80 14.97 12.37
N ASP A 50 -1.94 16.13 13.01
CA ASP A 50 -1.63 17.42 12.38
C ASP A 50 -0.21 17.44 11.78
N GLY A 51 -0.10 17.87 10.53
CA GLY A 51 1.15 17.96 9.78
C GLY A 51 1.60 16.65 9.12
N MET A 52 0.79 15.59 9.16
CA MET A 52 1.04 14.35 8.44
C MET A 52 0.06 14.16 7.27
N PRO A 53 0.47 13.46 6.20
CA PRO A 53 -0.43 13.17 5.08
C PRO A 53 -1.53 12.20 5.52
N PRO A 54 -2.78 12.36 5.06
CA PRO A 54 -3.90 11.48 5.40
C PRO A 54 -3.88 10.19 4.58
N GLY A 55 -2.74 9.48 4.58
CA GLY A 55 -2.59 8.19 3.91
C GLY A 55 -3.07 7.03 4.78
N SER A 56 -3.45 5.92 4.17
CA SER A 56 -3.86 4.70 4.90
C SER A 56 -2.74 4.16 5.80
N ASP A 57 -1.47 4.43 5.48
CA ASP A 57 -0.31 4.08 6.30
C ASP A 57 -0.31 4.84 7.64
N VAL A 58 -0.32 6.17 7.58
CA VAL A 58 -0.32 7.05 8.75
C VAL A 58 -1.59 6.84 9.58
N THR A 59 -2.74 6.80 8.90
CA THR A 59 -4.05 6.70 9.54
C THR A 59 -4.22 5.37 10.28
N ASN A 60 -3.93 4.23 9.64
CA ASN A 60 -4.09 2.93 10.29
C ASN A 60 -3.03 2.69 11.37
N MET A 61 -1.83 3.25 11.23
CA MET A 61 -0.83 3.25 12.32
C MET A 61 -1.38 3.97 13.56
N GLY A 62 -1.97 5.15 13.38
CA GLY A 62 -2.62 5.92 14.45
C GLY A 62 -3.80 5.17 15.08
N ILE A 63 -4.68 4.60 14.26
CA ILE A 63 -5.83 3.79 14.72
C ILE A 63 -5.38 2.60 15.57
N LEU A 64 -4.28 1.94 15.20
CA LEU A 64 -3.73 0.80 15.94
C LEU A 64 -3.06 1.23 17.27
N GLY A 65 -2.97 2.54 17.54
CA GLY A 65 -2.49 3.11 18.79
C GLY A 65 -1.00 3.49 18.79
N TYR A 66 -0.36 3.50 17.62
CA TYR A 66 1.01 3.95 17.44
C TYR A 66 1.04 5.41 17.01
N ASP A 67 1.83 6.26 17.67
CA ASP A 67 2.02 7.64 17.25
C ASP A 67 2.76 7.71 15.91
N PRO A 68 2.10 8.11 14.81
CA PRO A 68 2.74 8.14 13.50
C PRO A 68 3.89 9.15 13.44
N LYS A 69 3.89 10.22 14.25
CA LYS A 69 5.01 11.18 14.31
C LYS A 69 6.30 10.56 14.82
N LYS A 70 6.19 9.46 15.56
CA LYS A 70 7.32 8.73 16.12
C LYS A 70 7.72 7.51 15.30
N TYR A 71 6.74 6.82 14.71
CA TYR A 71 6.96 5.49 14.12
C TYR A 71 6.82 5.44 12.60
N TYR A 72 6.23 6.45 11.97
CA TYR A 72 6.15 6.46 10.50
C TYR A 72 7.49 6.87 9.91
N THR A 73 8.10 5.96 9.16
CA THR A 73 9.38 6.17 8.47
C THR A 73 9.23 6.24 6.95
N GLY A 74 8.00 6.08 6.43
CA GLY A 74 7.70 5.99 5.01
C GLY A 74 7.09 4.64 4.62
N ARG A 75 6.68 4.52 3.35
CA ARG A 75 5.81 3.43 2.89
C ARG A 75 6.57 2.16 2.49
N GLY A 76 7.82 2.30 2.02
CA GLY A 76 8.63 1.19 1.53
C GLY A 76 8.83 0.07 2.57
N ALA A 77 9.08 0.43 3.83
CA ALA A 77 9.30 -0.52 4.91
C ALA A 77 8.03 -1.28 5.25
N ILE A 78 6.87 -0.62 5.23
CA ILE A 78 5.56 -1.24 5.49
C ILE A 78 5.26 -2.28 4.40
N GLU A 79 5.49 -1.93 3.14
CA GLU A 79 5.30 -2.85 2.01
C GLU A 79 6.38 -3.96 1.97
N ALA A 80 7.61 -3.68 2.40
CA ALA A 80 8.63 -4.71 2.58
C ALA A 80 8.20 -5.74 3.64
N ALA A 81 7.65 -5.26 4.77
CA ALA A 81 7.14 -6.12 5.82
C ALA A 81 5.95 -6.97 5.36
N SER A 82 5.07 -6.43 4.51
CA SER A 82 3.91 -7.19 3.98
C SER A 82 4.35 -8.38 3.12
N LEU A 83 5.44 -8.21 2.38
CA LEU A 83 6.08 -9.24 1.55
C LEU A 83 7.07 -10.12 2.34
N GLU A 84 7.16 -9.94 3.66
CA GLU A 84 8.10 -10.68 4.53
C GLU A 84 9.57 -10.54 4.11
N ILE A 85 9.91 -9.40 3.51
CA ILE A 85 11.28 -9.08 3.12
C ILE A 85 12.05 -8.67 4.39
N PRO A 86 13.16 -9.36 4.72
CA PRO A 86 13.95 -9.01 5.89
C PRO A 86 14.65 -7.66 5.69
N MET A 87 14.61 -6.83 6.73
CA MET A 87 15.30 -5.54 6.79
C MET A 87 16.03 -5.40 8.12
N GLU A 88 17.24 -4.86 8.08
CA GLU A 88 17.97 -4.40 9.25
C GLU A 88 17.63 -2.93 9.55
N ALA A 89 17.91 -2.48 10.78
CA ALA A 89 17.64 -1.09 11.19
C ALA A 89 18.43 -0.04 10.38
N SER A 90 19.56 -0.44 9.79
CA SER A 90 20.40 0.38 8.91
C SER A 90 19.97 0.35 7.45
N ASP A 91 18.96 -0.43 7.08
CA ASP A 91 18.56 -0.58 5.68
C ASP A 91 17.54 0.48 5.29
N ALA A 92 17.62 0.91 4.03
CA ALA A 92 16.60 1.73 3.38
C ALA A 92 15.75 0.87 2.44
N ALA A 93 14.43 0.99 2.55
CA ALA A 93 13.47 0.41 1.62
C ALA A 93 12.87 1.50 0.73
N PHE A 94 12.78 1.19 -0.56
CA PHE A 94 12.13 2.02 -1.56
C PHE A 94 11.05 1.21 -2.25
N ARG A 95 9.88 1.81 -2.40
CA ARG A 95 8.91 1.33 -3.37
C ARG A 95 9.48 1.55 -4.76
N THR A 96 9.43 0.51 -5.57
CA THR A 96 9.94 0.46 -6.93
C THR A 96 8.75 0.26 -7.85
N ASN A 97 8.28 1.32 -8.49
CA ASN A 97 7.23 1.20 -9.48
C ASN A 97 7.82 0.84 -10.85
N LEU A 98 7.21 -0.10 -11.57
CA LEU A 98 7.34 -0.14 -13.03
C LEU A 98 6.44 0.94 -13.64
N VAL A 99 7.03 1.85 -14.40
CA VAL A 99 6.33 2.99 -15.01
C VAL A 99 6.43 2.97 -16.53
N SER A 100 5.56 3.73 -17.18
CA SER A 100 5.61 3.99 -18.61
C SER A 100 6.13 5.40 -18.87
N THR A 101 7.14 5.53 -19.73
CA THR A 101 7.68 6.81 -20.19
C THR A 101 7.83 6.81 -21.72
N ASP A 102 7.96 8.01 -22.30
CA ASP A 102 8.38 8.20 -23.70
C ASP A 102 9.89 8.47 -23.83
N GLY A 103 10.66 8.19 -22.77
CA GLY A 103 12.08 8.53 -22.64
C GLY A 103 12.35 9.95 -22.14
N GLN A 104 11.32 10.80 -21.97
CA GLN A 104 11.43 12.14 -21.38
C GLN A 104 10.38 12.43 -20.32
N LYS A 105 9.14 11.99 -20.54
CA LYS A 105 7.97 12.28 -19.72
C LYS A 105 7.39 11.04 -19.09
N MET A 106 6.79 11.21 -17.91
CA MET A 106 6.02 10.17 -17.23
C MET A 106 4.67 10.01 -17.95
N ILE A 107 4.48 8.91 -18.68
CA ILE A 107 3.24 8.61 -19.40
C ILE A 107 2.24 7.89 -18.51
N ASP A 108 2.69 6.98 -17.63
CA ASP A 108 1.80 6.33 -16.66
C ASP A 108 2.57 5.74 -15.48
N SER A 109 2.03 5.93 -14.27
CA SER A 109 2.69 5.49 -13.03
C SER A 109 2.51 4.01 -12.68
N SER A 110 1.69 3.29 -13.47
CA SER A 110 1.35 1.88 -13.29
C SER A 110 1.71 0.99 -14.49
N ALA A 111 2.26 1.60 -15.54
CA ALA A 111 2.45 0.99 -16.84
C ALA A 111 1.17 0.35 -17.41
N GLY A 112 0.01 1.00 -17.23
CA GLY A 112 -1.30 0.48 -17.60
C GLY A 112 -1.62 -0.82 -16.88
N HIS A 113 -1.40 -0.85 -15.56
CA HIS A 113 -1.56 -2.02 -14.70
C HIS A 113 -0.88 -3.28 -15.26
N VAL A 114 0.44 -3.20 -15.48
CA VAL A 114 1.24 -4.35 -15.97
C VAL A 114 0.93 -5.61 -15.14
N THR A 115 0.82 -6.74 -15.83
CA THR A 115 0.42 -8.01 -15.21
C THR A 115 1.49 -8.51 -14.23
N ASN A 116 1.10 -9.33 -13.26
CA ASN A 116 2.04 -9.93 -12.32
C ASN A 116 3.10 -10.80 -13.03
N GLU A 117 2.71 -11.52 -14.07
CA GLU A 117 3.61 -12.36 -14.85
C GLU A 117 4.69 -11.53 -15.55
N GLU A 118 4.28 -10.48 -16.28
CA GLU A 118 5.20 -9.60 -17.00
C GLU A 118 6.10 -8.82 -16.05
N ALA A 119 5.52 -8.26 -14.99
CA ALA A 119 6.25 -7.45 -14.02
C ALA A 119 7.33 -8.26 -13.28
N ARG A 120 7.05 -9.53 -12.94
CA ARG A 120 8.05 -10.41 -12.31
C ARG A 120 9.26 -10.65 -13.21
N GLU A 121 9.06 -10.83 -14.51
CA GLU A 121 10.15 -11.03 -15.47
C GLU A 121 10.99 -9.76 -15.61
N LEU A 122 10.34 -8.60 -15.72
CA LEU A 122 11.02 -7.30 -15.81
C LEU A 122 11.83 -7.00 -14.53
N ILE A 123 11.26 -7.23 -13.35
CA ILE A 123 11.97 -7.04 -12.08
C ILE A 123 13.08 -8.07 -11.86
N ALA A 124 12.91 -9.31 -12.32
CA ALA A 124 13.99 -10.29 -12.30
C ALA A 124 15.19 -9.85 -13.16
N LEU A 125 14.93 -9.22 -14.32
CA LEU A 125 16.00 -8.62 -15.13
C LEU A 125 16.67 -7.45 -14.41
N ILE A 126 15.89 -6.55 -13.80
CA ILE A 126 16.42 -5.44 -13.00
C ILE A 126 17.29 -5.96 -11.85
N ASP A 127 16.80 -6.93 -11.07
CA ASP A 127 17.59 -7.54 -9.99
C ASP A 127 18.87 -8.18 -10.55
N SER A 128 18.77 -8.94 -11.65
CA SER A 128 19.95 -9.58 -12.25
C SER A 128 21.01 -8.60 -12.76
N LYS A 129 20.64 -7.37 -13.13
CA LYS A 129 21.54 -6.40 -13.78
C LYS A 129 21.98 -5.27 -12.87
N LEU A 130 21.10 -4.82 -11.97
CA LEU A 130 21.32 -3.64 -11.12
C LEU A 130 21.49 -4.00 -9.64
N SER A 131 21.23 -5.24 -9.21
CA SER A 131 21.53 -5.64 -7.83
C SER A 131 23.03 -5.63 -7.54
N THR A 132 23.35 -5.47 -6.27
CA THR A 132 24.72 -5.56 -5.74
C THR A 132 24.70 -6.36 -4.45
N GLN A 133 25.84 -6.52 -3.77
CA GLN A 133 25.85 -7.10 -2.43
C GLN A 133 25.01 -6.29 -1.41
N PHE A 134 24.76 -5.00 -1.69
CA PHE A 134 24.01 -4.09 -0.83
C PHE A 134 22.61 -3.76 -1.35
N ILE A 135 22.33 -3.96 -2.64
CA ILE A 135 21.05 -3.57 -3.24
C ILE A 135 20.37 -4.80 -3.81
N LYS A 136 19.10 -4.98 -3.50
CA LYS A 136 18.29 -6.08 -4.03
C LYS A 136 16.87 -5.62 -4.36
N PHE A 137 16.33 -6.12 -5.45
CA PHE A 137 14.96 -5.88 -5.90
C PHE A 137 14.09 -7.11 -5.65
N TYR A 138 12.85 -6.87 -5.24
CA TYR A 138 11.89 -7.90 -4.88
C TYR A 138 10.58 -7.66 -5.63
N PRO A 139 10.09 -8.65 -6.40
CA PRO A 139 8.83 -8.49 -7.11
C PRO A 139 7.65 -8.51 -6.13
N GLY A 140 6.90 -7.41 -6.08
CA GLY A 140 5.56 -7.36 -5.48
C GLY A 140 4.42 -7.65 -6.47
N ILE A 141 3.37 -6.84 -6.42
CA ILE A 141 2.12 -7.02 -7.18
C ILE A 141 1.99 -5.96 -8.27
N SER A 142 1.68 -6.41 -9.49
CA SER A 142 1.53 -5.61 -10.69
C SER A 142 2.76 -4.71 -10.84
N TYR A 143 2.58 -3.40 -10.92
CA TYR A 143 3.66 -2.44 -11.05
C TYR A 143 4.41 -2.11 -9.74
N ARG A 144 4.01 -2.68 -8.59
CA ARG A 144 4.49 -2.26 -7.26
C ARG A 144 5.49 -3.28 -6.71
N HIS A 145 6.74 -2.87 -6.55
CA HIS A 145 7.85 -3.72 -6.11
C HIS A 145 8.67 -3.03 -5.03
N ILE A 146 9.69 -3.71 -4.50
CA ILE A 146 10.53 -3.18 -3.42
C ILE A 146 12.00 -3.28 -3.81
N MET A 147 12.75 -2.23 -3.53
CA MET A 147 14.21 -2.25 -3.48
C MET A 147 14.64 -2.10 -2.02
N ILE A 148 15.52 -3.00 -1.57
CA ILE A 148 16.23 -2.85 -0.28
C ILE A 148 17.67 -2.43 -0.58
N TRP A 149 18.10 -1.34 0.06
CA TRP A 149 19.47 -0.86 0.06
C TRP A 149 20.06 -0.99 1.47
N ARG A 150 20.86 -2.04 1.66
CA ARG A 150 21.52 -2.35 2.92
C ARG A 150 22.55 -1.31 3.31
N GLY A 151 22.43 -0.77 4.52
CA GLY A 151 23.23 0.36 4.98
C GLY A 151 23.05 1.62 4.12
N GLY A 152 21.97 1.68 3.32
CA GLY A 152 21.63 2.80 2.45
C GLY A 152 20.97 3.94 3.22
N SER A 153 20.86 5.10 2.58
CA SER A 153 20.20 6.25 3.16
C SER A 153 18.72 6.30 2.76
N ALA A 154 17.88 6.65 3.73
CA ALA A 154 16.51 7.10 3.47
C ALA A 154 16.39 8.63 3.63
N ASP A 155 17.51 9.34 3.83
CA ASP A 155 17.56 10.81 3.86
C ASP A 155 17.70 11.37 2.44
N VAL A 156 16.75 10.97 1.60
CA VAL A 156 16.66 11.34 0.19
C VAL A 156 15.20 11.55 -0.13
N HIS A 157 14.86 12.67 -0.76
CA HIS A 157 13.50 12.94 -1.16
C HIS A 157 13.22 12.28 -2.51
N CYS A 158 12.22 11.40 -2.57
CA CYS A 158 11.76 10.83 -3.84
C CYS A 158 10.29 11.15 -4.10
N THR A 159 9.98 11.72 -5.27
CA THR A 159 8.61 12.07 -5.63
C THR A 159 7.85 10.84 -6.12
N ALA A 160 6.62 10.63 -5.64
CA ALA A 160 5.77 9.55 -6.11
C ALA A 160 5.36 9.75 -7.59
N PRO A 161 5.41 8.71 -8.44
CA PRO A 161 5.29 8.85 -9.90
C PRO A 161 3.91 9.32 -10.39
N TYR A 162 2.86 9.11 -9.59
CA TYR A 162 1.51 9.56 -9.92
C TYR A 162 1.30 11.08 -9.75
N LYS A 163 2.27 11.80 -9.16
CA LYS A 163 2.15 13.24 -8.90
C LYS A 163 2.52 14.14 -10.08
N PHE A 164 3.20 13.61 -11.12
CA PHE A 164 3.77 14.39 -12.23
C PHE A 164 3.49 13.75 -13.60
N HIS A 165 2.28 13.21 -13.77
CA HIS A 165 1.86 12.62 -15.04
C HIS A 165 1.87 13.64 -16.19
N GLY A 166 2.48 13.28 -17.31
CA GLY A 166 2.64 14.14 -18.50
C GLY A 166 3.79 15.15 -18.41
N GLU A 167 4.49 15.20 -17.28
CA GLU A 167 5.63 16.09 -17.03
C GLU A 167 6.97 15.37 -17.25
N SER A 168 8.04 16.16 -17.40
CA SER A 168 9.41 15.64 -17.53
C SER A 168 9.83 14.97 -16.23
N PHE A 169 10.12 13.66 -16.25
CA PHE A 169 10.49 12.96 -15.02
C PHE A 169 11.83 13.42 -14.44
N LYS A 170 12.69 14.06 -15.26
CA LYS A 170 13.99 14.58 -14.82
C LYS A 170 13.87 15.70 -13.79
N ASP A 171 12.75 16.43 -13.82
CA ASP A 171 12.47 17.52 -12.87
C ASP A 171 12.06 16.99 -11.48
N TYR A 172 11.89 15.66 -11.36
CA TYR A 172 11.42 14.98 -10.15
C TYR A 172 12.40 13.90 -9.67
N TYR A 173 13.63 13.91 -10.17
CA TYR A 173 14.64 12.96 -9.73
C TYR A 173 14.84 12.99 -8.21
N PRO A 174 15.28 11.87 -7.60
CA PRO A 174 15.65 11.85 -6.20
C PRO A 174 16.63 12.97 -5.85
N GLU A 175 16.43 13.61 -4.69
CA GLU A 175 17.29 14.70 -4.20
C GLU A 175 17.75 14.41 -2.77
N GLY A 176 19.06 14.47 -2.51
CA GLY A 176 19.62 14.25 -1.17
C GLY A 176 20.63 13.11 -1.12
N ASP A 177 20.74 12.44 0.03
CA ASP A 177 21.81 11.46 0.25
C ASP A 177 21.62 10.19 -0.59
N GLY A 178 22.54 9.94 -1.51
CA GLY A 178 22.49 8.79 -2.41
C GLY A 178 21.75 9.03 -3.73
N ASP A 179 21.29 10.26 -3.98
CA ASP A 179 20.56 10.65 -5.20
C ASP A 179 21.20 10.13 -6.50
N THR A 180 22.49 10.33 -6.67
CA THR A 180 23.26 10.00 -7.87
C THR A 180 23.18 8.51 -8.19
N LYS A 181 23.17 7.67 -7.14
CA LYS A 181 23.04 6.23 -7.28
C LYS A 181 21.61 5.84 -7.66
N LEU A 182 20.61 6.45 -7.04
CA LEU A 182 19.20 6.19 -7.34
C LEU A 182 18.85 6.63 -8.77
N ILE A 183 19.31 7.81 -9.19
CA ILE A 183 19.14 8.35 -10.55
C ILE A 183 19.77 7.42 -11.57
N SER A 184 21.02 6.98 -11.35
CA SER A 184 21.69 6.01 -12.23
C SER A 184 20.84 4.73 -12.38
N MET A 185 20.31 4.18 -11.30
CA MET A 185 19.48 2.97 -11.39
C MET A 185 18.16 3.20 -12.16
N ILE A 186 17.55 4.39 -12.00
CA ILE A 186 16.35 4.78 -12.77
C ILE A 186 16.69 4.88 -14.27
N GLU A 187 17.76 5.58 -14.64
CA GLU A 187 18.17 5.74 -16.04
C GLU A 187 18.64 4.41 -16.66
N ASP A 188 19.47 3.64 -15.96
CA ASP A 188 19.94 2.33 -16.41
C ASP A 188 18.77 1.34 -16.60
N SER A 189 17.71 1.44 -15.80
CA SER A 189 16.52 0.62 -15.98
C SER A 189 15.82 0.88 -17.30
N TYR A 190 15.85 2.12 -17.80
CA TYR A 190 15.22 2.45 -19.08
C TYR A 190 15.96 1.78 -20.24
N GLU A 191 17.29 1.86 -20.23
CA GLU A 191 18.13 1.21 -21.23
C GLU A 191 17.94 -0.32 -21.23
N LEU A 192 17.66 -0.92 -20.08
CA LEU A 192 17.40 -2.36 -19.95
C LEU A 192 15.99 -2.76 -20.38
N LEU A 193 14.98 -1.97 -20.02
CA LEU A 193 13.57 -2.36 -20.13
C LEU A 193 12.92 -1.88 -21.43
N ASP A 194 13.32 -0.74 -21.99
CA ASP A 194 12.60 -0.14 -23.13
C ASP A 194 12.57 -1.05 -24.37
N GLY A 195 13.70 -1.70 -24.66
CA GLY A 195 13.85 -2.68 -25.73
C GLY A 195 13.48 -4.11 -25.34
N HIS A 196 13.00 -4.37 -24.12
CA HIS A 196 12.70 -5.73 -23.66
C HIS A 196 11.58 -6.37 -24.50
N PRO A 197 11.64 -7.69 -24.81
CA PRO A 197 10.61 -8.37 -25.61
C PRO A 197 9.18 -8.19 -25.08
N ILE A 198 8.99 -8.17 -23.75
CA ILE A 198 7.70 -7.87 -23.13
C ILE A 198 7.20 -6.47 -23.55
N ASN A 199 8.05 -5.45 -23.45
CA ASN A 199 7.65 -4.07 -23.77
C ASN A 199 7.44 -3.88 -25.27
N SER A 200 8.20 -4.60 -26.11
CA SER A 200 7.96 -4.67 -27.56
C SER A 200 6.55 -5.25 -27.85
N ARG A 201 6.22 -6.40 -27.26
CA ARG A 201 4.90 -7.03 -27.40
C ARG A 201 3.78 -6.15 -26.87
N ARG A 202 3.97 -5.50 -25.71
CA ARG A 202 2.96 -4.58 -25.13
C ARG A 202 2.64 -3.46 -26.11
N ARG A 203 3.63 -2.86 -26.76
CA ARG A 203 3.42 -1.84 -27.80
C ARG A 203 2.68 -2.39 -29.02
N ASP A 204 3.04 -3.58 -29.50
CA ASP A 204 2.35 -4.22 -30.64
C ASP A 204 0.86 -4.49 -30.34
N GLU A 205 0.54 -4.74 -29.07
CA GLU A 205 -0.83 -4.93 -28.57
C GLU A 205 -1.55 -3.61 -28.22
N GLY A 206 -0.92 -2.45 -28.42
CA GLY A 206 -1.48 -1.14 -28.07
C GLY A 206 -1.53 -0.86 -26.56
N LYS A 207 -0.80 -1.62 -25.75
CA LYS A 207 -0.65 -1.42 -24.30
C LYS A 207 0.54 -0.52 -23.98
N LEU A 208 0.47 0.17 -22.85
CA LEU A 208 1.58 0.98 -22.33
C LEU A 208 2.76 0.08 -21.92
N PRO A 209 4.01 0.39 -22.31
CA PRO A 209 5.18 -0.35 -21.84
C PRO A 209 5.48 -0.07 -20.37
N ALA A 210 6.07 -1.04 -19.69
CA ALA A 210 6.67 -0.93 -18.36
C ALA A 210 8.20 -0.77 -18.52
N ASN A 211 8.63 0.38 -19.03
CA ASN A 211 9.97 0.59 -19.58
C ASN A 211 10.94 1.33 -18.66
N MET A 212 10.57 1.65 -17.42
CA MET A 212 11.49 2.27 -16.45
C MET A 212 11.06 1.88 -15.04
N ILE A 213 12.02 1.77 -14.11
CA ILE A 213 11.72 1.73 -12.68
C ILE A 213 11.70 3.14 -12.12
N TRP A 214 10.81 3.39 -11.16
CA TRP A 214 10.78 4.63 -10.40
C TRP A 214 10.83 4.35 -8.91
N LEU A 215 11.82 4.92 -8.23
CA LEU A 215 12.08 4.68 -6.81
C LEU A 215 11.45 5.80 -5.98
N TRP A 216 10.64 5.45 -4.99
CA TRP A 216 9.96 6.40 -4.11
C TRP A 216 9.49 5.74 -2.80
N GLY A 217 8.96 6.53 -1.87
CA GLY A 217 8.45 5.99 -0.61
C GLY A 217 9.57 5.41 0.26
N GLU A 218 10.74 6.04 0.15
CA GLU A 218 11.93 5.89 0.98
C GLU A 218 11.55 5.72 2.45
N SER A 219 12.21 4.78 3.12
CA SER A 219 11.92 4.48 4.51
C SER A 219 12.98 3.62 5.16
N THR A 220 13.09 3.73 6.48
CA THR A 220 13.86 2.81 7.32
C THR A 220 12.93 1.88 8.08
N MET A 221 13.45 0.78 8.64
CA MET A 221 12.66 -0.08 9.50
C MET A 221 12.24 0.68 10.78
N PRO A 222 10.94 0.88 11.04
CA PRO A 222 10.51 1.60 12.23
C PRO A 222 10.75 0.77 13.49
N ASN A 223 11.24 1.41 14.56
CA ASN A 223 11.41 0.77 15.87
C ASN A 223 10.08 0.73 16.64
N MET A 224 9.12 0.00 16.08
CA MET A 224 7.77 -0.09 16.61
C MET A 224 7.68 -1.20 17.66
N PRO A 225 7.19 -0.93 18.89
CA PRO A 225 6.97 -2.00 19.87
C PRO A 225 5.87 -2.95 19.41
N SER A 226 5.94 -4.22 19.79
CA SER A 226 4.85 -5.15 19.47
C SER A 226 3.55 -4.75 20.16
N PHE A 227 2.42 -5.10 19.56
CA PHE A 227 1.09 -4.85 20.09
C PHE A 227 0.91 -5.47 21.48
N ALA A 228 1.49 -6.66 21.68
CA ALA A 228 1.54 -7.33 22.97
C ALA A 228 2.34 -6.55 24.02
N SER A 229 3.43 -5.89 23.64
CA SER A 229 4.21 -5.03 24.55
C SER A 229 3.44 -3.76 24.93
N LEU A 230 2.70 -3.16 23.99
CA LEU A 230 1.91 -1.95 24.24
C LEU A 230 0.63 -2.19 25.05
N PHE A 231 -0.10 -3.25 24.73
CA PHE A 231 -1.47 -3.46 25.21
C PHE A 231 -1.64 -4.73 26.05
N GLY A 232 -0.60 -5.57 26.18
CA GLY A 232 -0.65 -6.80 26.97
C GLY A 232 -1.48 -7.93 26.34
N VAL A 233 -1.84 -7.81 25.06
CA VAL A 233 -2.72 -8.74 24.34
C VAL A 233 -2.10 -9.16 23.00
N THR A 234 -2.39 -10.40 22.58
CA THR A 234 -1.96 -10.91 21.27
C THR A 234 -3.10 -10.84 20.26
N GLY A 235 -2.77 -10.80 18.96
CA GLY A 235 -3.80 -10.62 17.97
C GLY A 235 -3.45 -11.02 16.55
N ALA A 236 -4.44 -10.84 15.69
CA ALA A 236 -4.36 -11.10 14.27
C ALA A 236 -4.88 -9.93 13.44
N VAL A 237 -4.44 -9.87 12.19
CA VAL A 237 -4.96 -8.95 11.17
C VAL A 237 -5.52 -9.74 9.99
N ILE A 238 -6.70 -9.34 9.51
CA ILE A 238 -7.36 -9.85 8.31
C ILE A 238 -7.56 -8.68 7.37
N ALA A 239 -6.80 -8.66 6.28
CA ALA A 239 -6.85 -7.61 5.27
C ALA A 239 -6.56 -8.17 3.87
N ALA A 240 -7.12 -7.53 2.85
CA ALA A 240 -6.74 -7.78 1.46
C ALA A 240 -5.52 -6.91 1.07
N VAL A 241 -5.49 -5.68 1.57
CA VAL A 241 -4.46 -4.68 1.28
C VAL A 241 -3.13 -5.01 1.94
N ASP A 242 -2.06 -4.99 1.17
CA ASP A 242 -0.72 -5.34 1.64
C ASP A 242 -0.17 -4.36 2.67
N LEU A 243 -0.46 -3.08 2.53
CA LEU A 243 -0.06 -2.05 3.50
C LEU A 243 -0.55 -2.40 4.92
N ILE A 244 -1.79 -2.83 5.04
CA ILE A 244 -2.43 -3.22 6.31
C ILE A 244 -1.79 -4.48 6.88
N LYS A 245 -1.52 -5.48 6.03
CA LYS A 245 -0.77 -6.68 6.45
C LYS A 245 0.62 -6.32 6.95
N GLY A 246 1.29 -5.39 6.27
CA GLY A 246 2.61 -4.85 6.66
C GLY A 246 2.59 -4.23 8.05
N LEU A 247 1.66 -3.31 8.31
CA LEU A 247 1.47 -2.69 9.63
C LEU A 247 1.18 -3.75 10.71
N GLY A 248 0.30 -4.71 10.41
CA GLY A 248 0.01 -5.81 11.33
C GLY A 248 1.26 -6.63 11.67
N ARG A 249 2.08 -6.98 10.68
CA ARG A 249 3.35 -7.71 10.89
C ARG A 249 4.35 -6.90 11.71
N MET A 250 4.51 -5.61 11.41
CA MET A 250 5.35 -4.71 12.19
C MET A 250 4.89 -4.63 13.65
N ALA A 251 3.57 -4.67 13.89
CA ALA A 251 2.99 -4.71 15.24
C ALA A 251 3.09 -6.09 15.91
N GLY A 252 3.61 -7.11 15.22
CA GLY A 252 3.67 -8.48 15.72
C GLY A 252 2.32 -9.20 15.73
N LEU A 253 1.34 -8.74 14.96
CA LEU A 253 0.07 -9.44 14.75
C LEU A 253 0.22 -10.55 13.72
N LYS A 254 -0.51 -11.66 13.93
CA LYS A 254 -0.60 -12.76 12.95
C LYS A 254 -1.41 -12.31 11.74
N VAL A 255 -0.82 -12.30 10.55
CA VAL A 255 -1.58 -12.07 9.31
C VAL A 255 -2.36 -13.34 8.97
N ILE A 256 -3.67 -13.21 8.82
CA ILE A 256 -4.57 -14.29 8.42
C ILE A 256 -5.00 -14.05 6.98
N HIS A 257 -4.59 -14.97 6.10
CA HIS A 257 -5.01 -14.97 4.71
C HIS A 257 -6.39 -15.61 4.57
N VAL A 258 -7.33 -14.85 4.02
CA VAL A 258 -8.70 -15.29 3.76
C VAL A 258 -8.87 -15.54 2.25
N PRO A 259 -9.15 -16.78 1.81
CA PRO A 259 -9.47 -17.05 0.42
C PRO A 259 -10.66 -16.20 -0.05
N GLY A 260 -10.55 -15.59 -1.23
CA GLY A 260 -11.59 -14.70 -1.77
C GLY A 260 -11.58 -13.27 -1.22
N ALA A 261 -10.64 -12.89 -0.35
CA ALA A 261 -10.46 -11.49 0.03
C ALA A 261 -9.68 -10.73 -1.06
N THR A 262 -10.40 -10.10 -1.99
CA THR A 262 -9.83 -9.38 -3.14
C THR A 262 -9.46 -7.93 -2.81
N GLY A 263 -10.14 -7.32 -1.84
CA GLY A 263 -10.00 -5.89 -1.55
C GLY A 263 -10.99 -5.02 -2.30
N TYR A 264 -11.93 -5.60 -3.04
CA TYR A 264 -12.96 -4.87 -3.78
C TYR A 264 -14.35 -5.48 -3.55
N VAL A 265 -15.38 -5.01 -4.28
CA VAL A 265 -16.78 -5.45 -4.09
C VAL A 265 -16.98 -6.96 -4.26
N ASP A 266 -16.12 -7.62 -5.04
CA ASP A 266 -16.10 -9.08 -5.24
C ASP A 266 -15.43 -9.87 -4.10
N THR A 267 -15.06 -9.20 -2.99
CA THR A 267 -14.53 -9.85 -1.78
C THR A 267 -15.55 -10.81 -1.17
N ASP A 268 -15.12 -12.00 -0.75
CA ASP A 268 -15.92 -12.88 0.09
C ASP A 268 -15.97 -12.37 1.54
N TYR A 269 -16.90 -11.44 1.80
CA TYR A 269 -17.13 -10.86 3.12
C TYR A 269 -17.56 -11.90 4.16
N LEU A 270 -18.29 -12.94 3.74
CA LEU A 270 -18.68 -14.03 4.64
C LEU A 270 -17.48 -14.86 5.06
N ALA A 271 -16.53 -15.11 4.16
CA ALA A 271 -15.25 -15.73 4.52
C ALA A 271 -14.48 -14.86 5.51
N LYS A 272 -14.36 -13.54 5.28
CA LYS A 272 -13.74 -12.64 6.26
C LYS A 272 -14.41 -12.74 7.64
N GLY A 273 -15.74 -12.76 7.70
CA GLY A 273 -16.50 -12.94 8.93
C GLY A 273 -16.20 -14.28 9.63
N ARG A 274 -16.24 -15.40 8.91
CA ARG A 274 -15.93 -16.73 9.45
C ARG A 274 -14.51 -16.81 10.00
N TYR A 275 -13.53 -16.31 9.25
CA TYR A 275 -12.13 -16.30 9.67
C TYR A 275 -11.90 -15.38 10.86
N THR A 276 -12.63 -14.27 10.95
CA THR A 276 -12.59 -13.35 12.11
C THR A 276 -13.07 -14.04 13.38
N VAL A 277 -14.21 -14.74 13.32
CA VAL A 277 -14.74 -15.49 14.48
C VAL A 277 -13.75 -16.57 14.92
N ASN A 278 -13.19 -17.34 13.98
CA ASN A 278 -12.17 -18.35 14.29
C ASN A 278 -10.91 -17.73 14.88
N ALA A 279 -10.45 -16.60 14.36
CA ALA A 279 -9.27 -15.90 14.87
C ALA A 279 -9.47 -15.41 16.30
N LEU A 280 -10.68 -14.93 16.62
CA LEU A 280 -11.02 -14.52 17.98
C LEU A 280 -10.93 -15.71 18.97
N ASP A 281 -11.11 -16.96 18.55
CA ASP A 281 -10.93 -18.13 19.42
C ASP A 281 -9.48 -18.41 19.82
N GLU A 282 -8.53 -17.93 19.02
CA GLU A 282 -7.09 -18.10 19.25
C GLU A 282 -6.40 -16.81 19.74
N SER A 283 -7.11 -15.68 19.77
CA SER A 283 -6.50 -14.36 19.98
C SER A 283 -7.38 -13.40 20.78
N ASP A 284 -6.74 -12.50 21.52
CA ASP A 284 -7.43 -11.48 22.31
C ASP A 284 -7.90 -10.31 21.45
N PHE A 285 -7.20 -10.02 20.34
CA PHE A 285 -7.49 -8.91 19.44
C PHE A 285 -7.52 -9.37 17.98
N VAL A 286 -8.52 -8.93 17.22
CA VAL A 286 -8.56 -9.11 15.76
C VAL A 286 -8.84 -7.78 15.09
N TRP A 287 -7.96 -7.38 14.17
CA TRP A 287 -8.14 -6.26 13.28
C TRP A 287 -8.61 -6.75 11.91
N VAL A 288 -9.83 -6.37 11.53
CA VAL A 288 -10.41 -6.65 10.22
C VAL A 288 -10.45 -5.37 9.43
N HIS A 289 -9.88 -5.40 8.23
CA HIS A 289 -9.88 -4.28 7.31
C HIS A 289 -10.70 -4.62 6.06
N VAL A 290 -11.52 -3.68 5.62
CA VAL A 290 -12.47 -3.80 4.50
C VAL A 290 -12.26 -2.60 3.57
N GLU A 291 -11.86 -2.86 2.33
CA GLU A 291 -11.29 -1.84 1.44
C GLU A 291 -12.27 -1.28 0.39
N ALA A 292 -13.30 -2.04 0.02
CA ALA A 292 -14.08 -1.78 -1.20
C ALA A 292 -14.66 -0.36 -1.33
N ALA A 293 -15.05 0.28 -0.21
CA ALA A 293 -15.59 1.63 -0.22
C ALA A 293 -14.55 2.70 -0.58
N ASP A 294 -13.26 2.49 -0.28
CA ASP A 294 -12.17 3.38 -0.67
C ASP A 294 -11.92 3.31 -2.18
N GLU A 295 -11.78 2.10 -2.71
CA GLU A 295 -11.60 1.86 -4.15
C GLU A 295 -12.78 2.40 -4.97
N ALA A 296 -14.02 2.17 -4.54
CA ALA A 296 -15.21 2.76 -5.19
C ALA A 296 -15.19 4.30 -5.11
N GLY A 297 -14.70 4.87 -4.00
CA GLY A 297 -14.49 6.32 -3.86
C GLY A 297 -13.47 6.88 -4.85
N HIS A 298 -12.34 6.19 -5.04
CA HIS A 298 -11.31 6.56 -6.02
C HIS A 298 -11.83 6.51 -7.46
N GLU A 299 -12.73 5.58 -7.77
CA GLU A 299 -13.40 5.46 -9.07
C GLU A 299 -14.56 6.46 -9.25
N SER A 300 -14.96 7.17 -8.20
CA SER A 300 -16.18 7.99 -8.17
C SER A 300 -17.45 7.17 -8.50
N ASP A 301 -17.47 5.90 -8.11
CA ASP A 301 -18.59 4.98 -8.35
C ASP A 301 -19.49 4.93 -7.11
N ILE A 302 -20.54 5.76 -7.13
CA ILE A 302 -21.49 5.92 -6.01
C ILE A 302 -22.22 4.61 -5.72
N ASP A 303 -22.67 3.91 -6.75
CA ASP A 303 -23.49 2.69 -6.60
C ASP A 303 -22.68 1.58 -5.92
N LYS A 304 -21.43 1.36 -6.36
CA LYS A 304 -20.54 0.39 -5.71
C LYS A 304 -20.15 0.78 -4.28
N LYS A 305 -20.07 2.07 -3.96
CA LYS A 305 -19.78 2.54 -2.60
C LYS A 305 -20.97 2.35 -1.65
N ILE A 306 -22.19 2.25 -2.18
CA ILE A 306 -23.43 1.98 -1.42
C ILE A 306 -23.63 0.49 -1.17
N GLU A 307 -23.22 -0.37 -2.11
CA GLU A 307 -23.33 -1.85 -2.03
C GLU A 307 -22.60 -2.46 -0.82
#